data_AF-A0A4R0ZRJ4-F1
#
_entry.id   AF-A0A4R0ZRJ4-F1
#
_cell.length_a   1.000
_cell.length_b   1.000
_cell.length_c   1.000
_cell.angle_alpha   90.00
_cell.angle_beta   90.00
_cell.angle_gamma   90.00
#
_symmetry.space_group_name_H-M   'P 1'
#
loop_
_entity.id
_entity.type
_entity.pdbx_description
1 polymer ?
#
loop_
_entity_poly.entity_id
_entity_poly.type
_entity_poly.pdbx_seq_one_letter_code
_entity_poly.pdbx_strand_id
1 'polypeptide(L)'
;MVKRLLVRAGIGLALAAVARVGIQKLLDSNQEDDHTYLNPRWDEAPSVDADKDEDEVGLTQLDSIYRAEWQANTYPRSEAERKALEE
;
A
#
# COMPACT_ATOMS: atom_id res chain seq x y z
N MET A 1 -30.60 48.14 -23.02
CA MET A 1 -29.59 47.76 -22.01
C MET A 1 -29.62 46.28 -21.57
N VAL A 2 -30.72 45.54 -21.76
CA VAL A 2 -30.91 44.19 -21.18
C VAL A 2 -30.22 43.05 -21.96
N LYS A 3 -29.99 43.21 -23.28
CA LYS A 3 -29.44 42.14 -24.13
C LYS A 3 -27.94 41.83 -23.93
N ARG A 4 -27.16 42.73 -23.29
CA ARG A 4 -25.71 42.52 -23.06
C ARG A 4 -25.39 41.82 -21.73
N LEU A 5 -26.35 41.76 -20.80
CA LEU A 5 -26.16 41.11 -19.49
C LEU A 5 -26.32 39.58 -19.56
N LEU A 6 -27.23 39.08 -20.41
CA LEU A 6 -27.51 37.65 -20.53
C LEU A 6 -26.35 36.84 -21.15
N VAL A 7 -25.57 37.45 -22.04
CA VAL A 7 -24.42 36.79 -22.71
C VAL A 7 -23.26 36.53 -21.73
N ARG A 8 -23.12 37.33 -20.66
CA ARG A 8 -22.06 37.17 -19.65
C ARG A 8 -22.39 36.09 -18.60
N ALA A 9 -23.67 35.86 -18.32
CA ALA A 9 -24.10 34.83 -17.37
C ALA A 9 -23.95 33.40 -17.94
N GLY A 10 -24.14 33.22 -19.25
CA GLY A 10 -24.05 31.90 -19.89
C GLY A 10 -22.63 31.33 -19.98
N ILE A 11 -21.61 32.20 -20.10
CA ILE A 11 -20.20 31.77 -20.25
C ILE A 11 -19.58 31.39 -18.89
N GLY A 12 -19.98 32.05 -17.80
CA GLY A 12 -19.42 31.79 -16.46
C GLY A 12 -19.82 30.44 -15.86
N LEU A 13 -21.03 29.94 -16.16
CA LEU A 13 -21.51 28.65 -15.65
C LEU A 13 -20.81 27.45 -16.31
N ALA A 14 -20.50 27.53 -17.61
CA ALA A 14 -19.80 26.46 -18.32
C ALA A 14 -18.36 26.26 -17.81
N LEU A 15 -17.65 27.35 -17.51
CA LEU A 15 -16.28 27.30 -16.96
C LEU A 15 -16.25 26.68 -15.55
N ALA A 16 -17.23 27.01 -14.69
CA ALA A 16 -17.29 26.48 -13.34
C ALA A 16 -17.58 24.96 -13.29
N ALA A 17 -18.44 24.44 -14.19
CA ALA A 17 -18.71 23.01 -14.28
C ALA A 17 -17.49 22.21 -14.77
N VAL A 18 -16.77 22.72 -15.77
CA VAL A 18 -15.54 22.09 -16.29
C VAL A 18 -14.43 22.11 -15.23
N ALA A 19 -14.27 23.22 -14.50
CA ALA A 19 -13.33 23.30 -13.39
C ALA A 19 -13.64 22.27 -12.29
N ARG A 20 -14.93 22.08 -11.95
CA ARG A 20 -15.33 21.10 -10.93
C ARG A 20 -15.04 19.66 -11.35
N VAL A 21 -15.37 19.27 -12.58
CA VAL A 21 -15.09 17.90 -13.08
C VAL A 21 -13.58 17.65 -13.22
N GLY A 22 -12.81 18.65 -13.67
CA GLY A 22 -11.36 18.57 -13.76
C GLY A 22 -10.69 18.40 -12.38
N ILE A 23 -11.13 19.17 -11.38
CA ILE A 23 -10.65 19.07 -9.99
C ILE A 23 -11.08 17.73 -9.37
N GLN A 24 -12.32 17.29 -9.59
CA GLN A 24 -12.81 16.00 -9.09
C GLN A 24 -11.97 14.84 -9.61
N LYS A 25 -11.65 14.80 -10.92
CA LYS A 25 -10.78 13.78 -11.51
C LYS A 25 -9.33 13.81 -10.99
N LEU A 26 -8.85 14.97 -10.58
CA LEU A 26 -7.49 15.12 -10.05
C LEU A 26 -7.42 14.72 -8.57
N LEU A 27 -8.55 14.82 -7.85
CA LEU A 27 -8.72 14.33 -6.48
C LEU A 27 -9.11 12.85 -6.44
N ASP A 28 -9.84 12.35 -7.44
CA ASP A 28 -10.05 10.91 -7.75
C ASP A 28 -8.79 10.31 -8.38
N SER A 29 -7.61 10.65 -7.85
CA SER A 29 -6.49 9.73 -7.95
C SER A 29 -6.87 8.52 -7.11
N ASN A 30 -7.60 7.58 -7.73
CA ASN A 30 -7.75 6.22 -7.25
C ASN A 30 -6.34 5.72 -6.97
N GLN A 31 -5.95 5.79 -5.70
CA GLN A 31 -4.84 5.03 -5.18
C GLN A 31 -5.38 3.60 -5.18
N GLU A 32 -5.23 2.90 -6.31
CA GLU A 32 -5.47 1.47 -6.34
C GLU A 32 -4.53 0.87 -5.29
N ASP A 33 -5.12 0.34 -4.22
CA ASP A 33 -4.36 -0.34 -3.18
C ASP A 33 -3.57 -1.47 -3.85
N ASP A 34 -2.25 -1.37 -3.78
CA ASP A 34 -1.34 -2.34 -4.39
C ASP A 34 -1.39 -3.65 -3.62
N HIS A 35 -2.32 -4.52 -3.98
CA HIS A 35 -2.48 -5.85 -3.40
C HIS A 35 -1.56 -6.90 -4.02
N THR A 36 -0.47 -6.51 -4.70
CA THR A 36 0.45 -7.47 -5.34
C THR A 36 1.05 -8.45 -4.31
N TYR A 37 1.07 -8.09 -3.03
CA TYR A 37 1.47 -8.96 -1.92
C TYR A 37 0.52 -10.10 -1.59
N LEU A 38 -0.72 -10.07 -2.09
CA LEU A 38 -1.65 -11.20 -2.00
C LEU A 38 -1.48 -12.19 -3.16
N ASN A 39 -0.47 -11.99 -4.02
CA ASN A 39 -0.21 -12.89 -5.12
C ASN A 39 0.27 -14.25 -4.57
N PRO A 40 -0.44 -15.36 -4.85
CA PRO A 40 -0.07 -16.69 -4.36
C PRO A 40 1.36 -17.09 -4.71
N ARG A 41 1.90 -16.54 -5.82
CA ARG A 41 3.26 -16.80 -6.27
C ARG A 41 4.32 -16.49 -5.20
N TRP A 42 4.08 -15.54 -4.29
CA TRP A 42 5.07 -15.13 -3.31
C TRP A 42 5.31 -16.22 -2.25
N ASP A 43 4.32 -17.09 -2.02
CA ASP A 43 4.39 -18.24 -1.12
C ASP A 43 5.00 -19.48 -1.80
N GLU A 44 5.13 -19.46 -3.13
CA GLU A 44 5.68 -20.59 -3.91
C GLU A 44 7.12 -20.32 -4.38
N ALA A 45 7.46 -19.06 -4.63
CA ALA A 45 8.75 -18.69 -5.18
C ALA A 45 9.81 -18.54 -4.07
N PRO A 46 11.05 -19.00 -4.32
CA PRO A 46 12.14 -18.82 -3.35
C PRO A 46 12.50 -17.33 -3.18
N SER A 47 13.06 -17.01 -2.01
CA SER A 47 13.59 -15.68 -1.70
C SER A 47 14.56 -15.19 -2.78
N VAL A 48 14.49 -13.89 -3.07
CA VAL A 48 15.35 -13.21 -4.05
C VAL A 48 16.80 -13.14 -3.57
N ASP A 49 17.02 -13.24 -2.26
CA ASP A 49 18.33 -13.11 -1.63
C ASP A 49 18.89 -14.45 -1.16
N ALA A 50 18.26 -15.56 -1.53
CA ALA A 50 18.73 -16.92 -1.21
C ALA A 50 20.13 -17.24 -1.79
N ASP A 51 20.60 -16.50 -2.80
CA ASP A 51 21.96 -16.61 -3.35
C ASP A 51 22.99 -15.70 -2.65
N LYS A 52 22.54 -14.79 -1.79
CA LYS A 52 23.34 -13.77 -1.12
C LYS A 52 23.46 -13.99 0.39
N ASP A 53 22.42 -14.55 1.01
CA ASP A 53 22.34 -14.81 2.44
C ASP A 53 21.96 -16.27 2.68
N GLU A 54 22.77 -16.98 3.50
CA GLU A 54 22.50 -18.37 3.87
C GLU A 54 21.20 -18.49 4.68
N ASP A 55 20.83 -17.46 5.43
CA ASP A 55 19.60 -17.45 6.22
C ASP A 55 18.33 -17.26 5.35
N GLU A 56 18.48 -16.84 4.10
CA GLU A 56 17.40 -16.72 3.12
C GLU A 56 17.21 -18.03 2.32
N VAL A 57 18.13 -18.98 2.43
CA VAL A 57 18.07 -20.27 1.72
C VAL A 57 16.90 -21.09 2.25
N GLY A 58 15.98 -21.40 1.34
CA GLY A 58 14.78 -22.20 1.65
C GLY A 58 13.59 -21.37 2.14
N LEU A 59 13.75 -20.05 2.31
CA LEU A 59 12.61 -19.14 2.52
C LEU A 59 11.88 -18.89 1.21
N THR A 60 10.56 -18.73 1.30
CA THR A 60 9.77 -18.16 0.20
C THR A 60 9.95 -16.64 0.14
N GLN A 61 9.51 -15.99 -0.93
CA GLN A 61 9.51 -14.52 -0.99
C GLN A 61 8.64 -13.92 0.11
N LEU A 62 7.50 -14.56 0.41
CA LEU A 62 6.62 -14.13 1.49
C LEU A 62 7.33 -14.23 2.84
N ASP A 63 7.98 -15.35 3.13
CA ASP A 63 8.72 -15.57 4.38
C ASP A 63 9.86 -14.55 4.53
N SER A 64 10.59 -14.28 3.43
CA SER A 64 11.67 -13.29 3.39
C SER A 64 11.17 -11.89 3.77
N ILE A 65 10.03 -11.46 3.23
CA ILE A 65 9.41 -10.15 3.53
C ILE A 65 9.07 -10.03 5.02
N TYR A 66 8.52 -11.08 5.63
CA TYR A 66 8.09 -11.06 7.04
C TYR A 66 9.14 -11.56 8.03
N ARG A 67 10.33 -11.96 7.57
CA ARG A 67 11.40 -12.54 8.39
C ARG A 67 11.75 -11.67 9.59
N ALA A 68 11.91 -10.36 9.37
CA ALA A 68 12.25 -9.41 10.43
C ALA A 68 11.17 -9.34 11.52
N GLU A 69 9.89 -9.41 11.14
CA GLU A 69 8.77 -9.41 12.08
C GLU A 69 8.72 -10.72 12.87
N TRP A 70 8.96 -11.86 12.20
CA TRP A 70 9.01 -13.16 12.85
C TRP A 70 10.16 -13.22 13.86
N GLN A 71 11.35 -12.75 13.50
CA GLN A 71 12.48 -12.66 14.42
C GLN A 71 12.20 -11.71 15.59
N ALA A 72 11.55 -10.57 15.36
CA ALA A 72 11.16 -9.67 16.44
C ALA A 72 10.14 -10.29 17.41
N ASN A 73 9.34 -11.24 16.92
CA ASN A 73 8.38 -12.00 17.72
C ASN A 73 8.98 -13.28 18.33
N THR A 74 10.24 -13.60 18.05
CA THR A 74 10.89 -14.79 18.62
C THR A 74 11.35 -14.56 20.06
N TYR A 75 10.76 -15.37 20.95
CA TYR A 75 11.24 -15.68 22.31
C TYR A 75 11.22 -14.53 23.34
N PRO A 76 11.17 -14.86 24.64
CA PRO A 76 10.59 -14.05 25.71
C PRO A 76 11.42 -12.80 25.99
N ARG A 77 10.71 -11.70 26.26
CA ARG A 77 11.29 -10.38 26.51
C ARG A 77 11.97 -10.30 27.89
N SER A 78 11.85 -11.34 28.72
CA SER A 78 12.47 -11.41 30.05
C SER A 78 12.81 -12.85 30.46
N GLU A 79 13.76 -13.00 31.38
CA GLU A 79 14.08 -14.31 32.00
C GLU A 79 12.87 -14.95 32.70
N ALA A 80 11.96 -14.13 33.25
CA ALA A 80 10.75 -14.63 33.91
C ALA A 80 9.78 -15.26 32.90
N GLU A 81 9.57 -14.60 31.75
CA GLU A 81 8.78 -15.15 30.64
C GLU A 81 9.44 -16.40 30.06
N ARG A 82 10.78 -16.46 29.99
CA ARG A 82 11.52 -17.68 29.59
C ARG A 82 11.27 -18.84 30.53
N LYS A 83 11.42 -18.61 31.84
CA LYS A 83 11.24 -19.65 32.84
C LYS A 83 9.81 -20.19 32.86
N ALA A 84 8.81 -19.33 32.63
CA ALA A 84 7.41 -19.73 32.55
C ALA A 84 7.05 -20.58 31.32
N LEU A 85 7.85 -20.53 30.25
CA LEU A 85 7.69 -21.39 29.06
C LEU A 85 8.46 -22.72 29.17
N GLU A 86 9.40 -22.83 30.12
CA GLU A 86 10.21 -24.02 30.38
C GLU A 86 9.60 -24.96 31.44
N GLU A 87 8.55 -24.50 32.15
CA GLU A 87 7.77 -25.26 33.15
C GLU A 87 6.50 -25.88 32.53
#